data_AF-A0A2V6MLH9-F1
#
_entry.id   AF-A0A2V6MLH9-F1
#
_cell.length_a   1.000
_cell.length_b   1.000
_cell.length_c   1.000
_cell.angle_alpha   90.00
_cell.angle_beta   90.00
_cell.angle_gamma   90.00
#
_symmetry.space_group_name_H-M   'P 1'
#
loop_
_entity.id
_entity.type
_entity.pdbx_description
1 polymer ?
#
loop_
_entity_poly.entity_id
_entity_poly.type
_entity_poly.pdbx_seq_one_letter_code
_entity_poly.pdbx_strand_id
1 'polypeptide(L)' 'MHPGPINRGVEIDSELADGNQSVILDQVTNGLAVRMAVLYLCGGIAA' A
#
# COMPACT_ATOMS: atom_id res chain seq x y z
N MET A 1 3.60 1.78 7.72
CA MET A 1 3.38 1.03 6.46
C MET A 1 3.48 -0.46 6.77
N HIS A 2 2.66 -1.29 6.14
CA HIS A 2 2.76 -2.76 6.24
C HIS A 2 2.04 -3.40 5.06
N PRO A 3 2.71 -4.16 4.18
CA PRO A 3 2.02 -4.86 3.09
C PRO A 3 1.04 -5.89 3.67
N GLY A 4 -0.15 -6.05 3.07
CA GLY A 4 -1.15 -6.99 3.54
C GLY A 4 -0.97 -8.42 2.99
N PRO A 5 -1.64 -9.43 3.58
CA PRO A 5 -2.52 -9.37 4.77
C PRO A 5 -1.72 -9.19 6.07
N ILE A 6 -2.38 -8.73 7.14
CA ILE A 6 -1.76 -8.38 8.43
C ILE A 6 -2.30 -9.27 9.55
N ASN A 7 -1.42 -9.86 10.35
CA ASN A 7 -1.78 -10.60 11.56
C ASN A 7 -1.75 -9.68 12.80
N ARG A 8 -2.91 -9.10 13.15
CA ARG A 8 -3.05 -8.21 14.32
C ARG A 8 -2.76 -8.94 15.64
N GLY A 9 -2.11 -8.24 16.56
CA GLY A 9 -1.70 -8.78 17.86
C GLY A 9 -0.52 -9.76 17.81
N VAL A 10 0.02 -10.03 16.61
CA VAL A 10 1.22 -10.86 16.40
C VAL A 10 2.31 -10.05 15.71
N GLU A 11 2.01 -9.50 14.52
CA GLU A 11 2.95 -8.70 13.72
C GLU A 11 2.90 -7.22 14.09
N ILE A 12 1.71 -6.73 14.40
CA ILE A 12 1.47 -5.32 14.73
C ILE A 12 0.33 -5.22 15.74
N ASP A 13 0.49 -4.31 16.69
CA ASP A 13 -0.57 -3.96 17.61
C ASP A 13 -1.75 -3.30 16.86
N SER A 14 -2.98 -3.61 17.28
CA SER A 14 -4.19 -3.10 16.63
C SER A 14 -4.29 -1.57 16.72
N GLU A 15 -3.96 -0.97 17.85
CA GLU A 15 -4.03 0.48 18.04
C GLU A 15 -2.98 1.20 17.19
N LEU A 16 -1.83 0.56 16.95
CA LEU A 16 -0.81 1.10 16.04
C LEU A 16 -1.22 0.95 14.57
N ALA A 17 -1.83 -0.19 14.20
CA ALA A 17 -2.29 -0.45 12.84
C ALA A 17 -3.40 0.53 12.40
N ASP A 18 -4.25 0.97 13.33
CA ASP A 18 -5.37 1.87 13.07
C ASP A 18 -5.12 3.31 13.60
N GLY A 19 -3.91 3.59 14.09
CA GLY A 19 -3.55 4.89 14.68
C GLY A 19 -3.41 6.03 13.66
N ASN A 20 -3.39 7.28 14.14
CA ASN A 20 -3.38 8.49 13.31
C ASN A 20 -2.20 8.62 12.32
N GLN A 21 -1.08 7.94 12.61
CA GLN A 21 0.10 7.92 11.73
C GLN A 21 0.15 6.68 10.84
N SER A 22 -0.88 5.82 10.91
CA SER A 22 -0.97 4.65 10.06
C SER A 22 -1.23 5.05 8.62
N VAL A 23 -0.34 4.56 7.75
CA VAL A 23 -0.41 4.74 6.29
C VAL A 23 -0.63 3.39 5.60
N ILE A 24 -1.16 2.39 6.32
CA ILE A 24 -1.34 1.02 5.81
C ILE A 24 -2.36 0.99 4.66
N LEU A 25 -3.48 1.72 4.79
CA LEU A 25 -4.50 1.77 3.73
C LEU A 25 -4.07 2.69 2.57
N ASP A 26 -3.38 3.79 2.88
CA ASP A 26 -2.84 4.69 1.86
C ASP A 26 -1.85 3.96 0.95
N GLN A 27 -0.90 3.19 1.50
CA GLN A 27 0.05 2.43 0.67
C GLN A 27 -0.63 1.32 -0.16
N VAL A 28 -1.68 0.66 0.34
CA VAL A 28 -2.45 -0.31 -0.47
C VAL A 28 -3.15 0.39 -1.62
N THR A 29 -3.82 1.51 -1.34
CA THR A 29 -4.52 2.33 -2.35
C THR A 29 -3.54 2.85 -3.41
N ASN A 30 -2.41 3.40 -2.97
CA ASN A 30 -1.37 3.92 -3.85
C ASN A 30 -0.72 2.83 -4.71
N GLY A 31 -0.75 1.56 -4.28
CA GLY A 31 -0.25 0.43 -5.05
C GLY A 31 -0.93 0.23 -6.40
N LEU A 32 -2.18 0.68 -6.58
CA LEU A 32 -2.83 0.70 -7.90
C LEU A 32 -2.17 1.75 -8.81
N ALA A 33 -2.05 2.99 -8.33
CA ALA A 33 -1.49 4.09 -9.11
C ALA A 33 -0.05 3.78 -9.55
N VAL A 34 0.77 3.22 -8.66
CA VAL A 34 2.15 2.81 -8.98
C VAL A 34 2.18 1.74 -10.08
N ARG A 35 1.34 0.69 -9.97
CA ARG A 35 1.27 -0.35 -11.02
C ARG A 35 0.80 0.21 -12.36
N MET A 36 -0.22 1.08 -12.35
CA MET A 36 -0.69 1.75 -13.57
C MET A 36 0.42 2.59 -14.20
N ALA A 37 1.17 3.35 -13.40
CA ALA A 37 2.30 4.15 -13.89
C ALA A 37 3.41 3.26 -14.50
N VAL A 38 3.76 2.15 -13.85
CA VAL A 38 4.76 1.20 -14.36
C VAL A 38 4.27 0.57 -15.68
N LEU A 39 3.03 0.12 -15.75
CA LEU A 39 2.45 -0.45 -16.98
C LEU A 39 2.36 0.60 -18.10
N TYR A 40 2.01 1.84 -17.77
CA TYR A 40 1.98 2.94 -18.74
C TYR A 40 3.37 3.23 -19.32
N LEU A 41 4.39 3.32 -18.46
CA LEU A 41 5.78 3.57 -18.84
C LEU A 41 6.37 2.40 -19.66
N CYS A 42 6.24 1.17 -19.15
CA CYS A 42 6.86 -0.01 -19.77
C CYS A 42 6.06 -0.58 -20.95
N GLY A 43 4.74 -0.35 -20.98
CA GLY A 43 3.85 -0.79 -22.06
C GLY A 43 3.88 0.11 -23.30
N GLY A 44 4.69 1.17 -23.30
CA GLY A 44 4.81 2.10 -24.43
C GLY A 44 3.60 3.02 -24.63
N ILE A 45 2.72 3.14 -23.62
CA ILE A 45 1.56 4.03 -23.63
C ILE A 45 1.98 5.49 -23.33
N ALA A 46 3.18 5.66 -22.76
CA ALA A 46 3.80 6.94 -22.44
C ALA A 46 4.35 7.76 -23.62
N ALA A 47 3.86 7.52 -24.84
CA ALA A 47 4.29 8.23 -26.06
C ALA A 47 3.55 9.55 -26.28
#